data_AF-A0AAD2D579-F1
#
_entry.id   AF-A0AAD2D579-F1
#
_cell.length_a   1.000
_cell.length_b   1.000
_cell.length_c   1.000
_cell.angle_alpha   90.00
_cell.angle_beta   90.00
_cell.angle_gamma   90.00
#
_symmetry.space_group_name_H-M   'P 1'
#
loop_
_entity.id
_entity.type
_entity.pdbx_description
1 polymer ?
#
loop_
_entity_poly.entity_id
_entity_poly.type
_entity_poly.pdbx_seq_one_letter_code
_entity_poly.pdbx_strand_id
1 'polypeptide(L)'
;MSKSIQGWILKHKGFVNFINHNLAERKGVIGGIFKRLKVGPRQMGRHTLPSAIKFFNHYLVFTYGVLGACRPVLSRFIGSSHGPLNYTGLMMWFLMTGAILNRMRFQRSRDVFQFNSEDGAEYWYRALNMLFPPSYLNNKLSAHYIEINQIYTTEMFKRYRKARQEILEERESVSDKEKRTRYITNPNYVYEPLGKDTNLVRGVIYK
;
A
#
# COMPACT_ATOMS: atom_id res chain seq x y z
N MET A 1 21.66 23.32 3.95
CA MET A 1 22.57 22.24 4.43
C MET A 1 23.23 22.77 5.68
N SER A 2 23.58 21.95 6.68
CA SER A 2 24.31 22.50 7.83
C SER A 2 25.66 23.04 7.37
N LYS A 3 26.16 24.11 7.99
CA LYS A 3 27.49 24.66 7.68
C LYS A 3 28.58 23.57 7.75
N SER A 4 28.39 22.60 8.64
CA SER A 4 29.28 21.45 8.82
C SER A 4 29.34 20.52 7.61
N ILE A 5 28.19 20.16 7.02
CA ILE A 5 28.15 19.28 5.83
C ILE A 5 28.72 20.01 4.61
N GLN A 6 28.41 21.30 4.45
CA GLN A 6 28.98 22.12 3.38
C GLN A 6 30.50 22.28 3.53
N GLY A 7 30.99 22.49 4.75
CA GLY A 7 32.42 22.52 5.05
C GLY A 7 33.10 21.17 4.78
N TRP A 8 32.44 20.06 5.07
CA TRP A 8 32.94 18.71 4.80
C TRP A 8 33.12 18.46 3.29
N ILE A 9 32.13 18.82 2.46
CA ILE A 9 32.21 18.68 0.99
C ILE A 9 33.32 19.57 0.42
N LEU A 10 33.41 20.83 0.87
CA LEU A 10 34.44 21.77 0.41
C LEU A 10 35.85 21.38 0.86
N LYS A 11 35.99 20.58 1.93
CA LYS A 11 37.27 20.05 2.41
C LYS A 11 37.77 18.87 1.58
N HIS A 12 36.90 18.16 0.85
CA HIS A 12 37.29 17.06 -0.05
C HIS A 12 37.83 17.61 -1.37
N LYS A 13 39.09 18.07 -1.32
CA LYS A 13 39.77 18.79 -2.41
C LYS A 13 39.82 18.03 -3.73
N GLY A 14 39.86 16.69 -3.74
CA GLY A 14 39.97 15.90 -4.98
C GLY A 14 38.80 16.11 -5.95
N PHE A 15 37.57 15.97 -5.45
CA PHE A 15 36.36 16.13 -6.25
C PHE A 15 36.12 17.58 -6.66
N VAL A 16 36.29 18.51 -5.71
CA VAL A 16 36.11 19.95 -5.93
C VAL A 16 37.13 20.49 -6.94
N ASN A 17 38.40 20.09 -6.83
CA ASN A 17 39.44 20.53 -7.76
C ASN A 17 39.22 19.95 -9.16
N PHE A 18 38.83 18.67 -9.27
CA PHE A 18 38.55 18.06 -10.56
C PHE A 18 37.41 18.77 -11.31
N ILE A 19 36.30 19.06 -10.63
CA ILE A 19 35.18 19.77 -11.25
C ILE A 19 35.54 21.23 -11.55
N ASN A 20 36.08 21.95 -10.56
CA ASN A 20 36.27 23.40 -10.67
C ASN A 20 37.44 23.80 -11.56
N HIS A 21 38.52 23.02 -11.58
CA HIS A 21 39.75 23.34 -12.33
C HIS A 21 39.90 22.50 -13.62
N ASN A 22 39.53 21.22 -13.63
CA ASN A 22 39.75 20.39 -14.83
C ASN A 22 38.57 20.36 -15.80
N LEU A 23 37.33 20.46 -15.30
CA LEU A 23 36.13 20.33 -16.13
C LEU A 23 35.47 21.68 -16.46
N ALA A 24 35.35 22.57 -15.48
CA ALA A 24 34.71 23.87 -15.66
C ALA A 24 35.54 24.86 -16.50
N GLU A 25 36.85 24.68 -16.61
CA GLU A 25 37.76 25.54 -17.39
C GLU A 25 37.92 25.09 -18.86
N ARG A 26 37.40 23.89 -19.22
CA ARG A 26 37.45 23.41 -20.61
C ARG A 26 36.58 24.27 -21.52
N LYS A 27 36.97 24.41 -22.80
CA LYS A 27 36.13 25.07 -23.81
C LYS A 27 35.11 24.08 -24.39
N GLY A 28 33.93 24.59 -24.76
CA GLY A 28 32.85 23.80 -25.37
C GLY A 28 31.73 23.42 -24.40
N VAL A 29 30.87 22.48 -24.84
CA VAL A 29 29.64 22.09 -24.14
C VAL A 29 29.91 21.56 -22.73
N ILE A 30 30.98 20.76 -22.57
CA ILE A 30 31.39 20.19 -21.29
C ILE A 30 31.74 21.30 -20.29
N GLY A 31 32.54 22.29 -20.69
CA GLY A 31 32.88 23.42 -19.83
C GLY A 31 31.67 24.27 -19.45
N GLY A 32 30.74 24.50 -20.39
CA GLY A 32 29.50 25.23 -20.12
C GLY A 32 28.64 24.58 -19.05
N ILE A 33 28.52 23.24 -19.07
CA ILE A 33 27.78 22.47 -18.06
C ILE A 33 28.47 22.55 -16.69
N PHE A 34 29.77 22.26 -16.63
CA PHE A 34 30.49 22.21 -15.36
C PHE A 34 30.74 23.59 -14.74
N LYS A 35 30.72 24.67 -15.53
CA LYS A 35 30.73 26.05 -15.03
C LYS A 35 29.44 26.39 -14.27
N ARG A 36 28.30 25.79 -14.64
CA ARG A 36 27.01 25.92 -13.91
C ARG A 36 26.95 25.00 -12.68
N LEU A 37 27.67 23.88 -12.71
CA LEU A 37 27.77 22.92 -11.61
C LEU A 37 28.99 23.15 -10.70
N LYS A 38 29.58 24.36 -10.74
CA LYS A 38 30.77 24.68 -9.96
C LYS A 38 30.51 24.47 -8.48
N VAL A 39 31.36 23.69 -7.83
CA VAL A 39 31.19 23.33 -6.42
C VAL A 39 31.75 24.47 -5.59
N GLY A 40 30.88 25.20 -4.90
CA GLY A 40 31.25 26.36 -4.08
C GLY A 40 30.27 26.57 -2.94
N PRO A 41 30.38 27.68 -2.19
CA PRO A 41 29.39 28.01 -1.19
C PRO A 41 28.01 28.17 -1.84
N ARG A 42 26.99 27.53 -1.27
CA ARG A 42 25.63 27.58 -1.83
C ARG A 42 25.13 29.02 -1.89
N GLN A 43 24.83 29.50 -3.09
CA GLN A 43 24.05 30.71 -3.29
C GLN A 43 22.61 30.42 -2.80
N MET A 44 22.04 31.29 -1.96
CA MET A 44 20.77 31.05 -1.24
C MET A 44 20.77 29.77 -0.37
N GLY A 45 21.86 29.51 0.36
CA GLY A 45 21.99 28.32 1.20
C GLY A 45 21.08 28.24 2.44
N ARG A 46 20.32 29.30 2.77
CA ARG A 46 19.42 29.36 3.93
C ARG A 46 18.19 28.50 3.66
N HIS A 47 17.95 27.55 4.56
CA HIS A 47 16.76 26.71 4.48
C HIS A 47 15.53 27.48 4.98
N THR A 48 14.49 27.56 4.15
CA THR A 48 13.23 28.24 4.45
C THR A 48 12.45 27.51 5.54
N LEU A 49 12.28 26.19 5.40
CA LEU A 49 11.49 25.37 6.33
C LEU A 49 11.98 25.42 7.79
N PRO A 50 13.28 25.22 8.11
CA PRO A 50 13.78 25.38 9.48
C PRO A 50 13.65 26.81 10.01
N SER A 51 13.73 27.83 9.14
CA SER A 51 13.52 29.23 9.54
C SER A 51 12.04 29.47 9.90
N ALA A 52 11.12 28.91 9.12
CA ALA A 52 9.69 28.95 9.41
C ALA A 52 9.36 28.20 10.70
N ILE A 53 9.91 27.01 10.92
CA ILE A 53 9.72 26.25 12.17
C ILE A 53 10.20 27.05 13.38
N LYS A 54 11.36 27.71 13.31
CA LYS A 54 11.85 28.57 14.40
C LYS A 54 10.91 29.74 14.67
N PHE A 55 10.38 30.36 13.61
CA PHE A 55 9.40 31.44 13.72
C PHE A 55 8.12 30.95 14.40
N PHE A 56 7.54 29.84 13.94
CA PHE A 56 6.36 29.23 14.56
C PHE A 56 6.61 28.83 16.01
N ASN A 57 7.77 28.24 16.30
CA ASN A 57 8.13 27.88 17.67
C ASN A 57 8.24 29.10 18.58
N HIS A 58 8.88 30.18 18.13
CA HIS A 58 8.95 31.43 18.89
C HIS A 58 7.55 31.99 19.17
N TYR A 59 6.69 32.02 18.16
CA TYR A 59 5.32 32.50 18.30
C TYR A 59 4.49 31.63 19.26
N LEU A 60 4.64 30.31 19.19
CA LEU A 60 3.98 29.38 20.10
C LEU A 60 4.46 29.56 21.54
N VAL A 61 5.77 29.60 21.77
CA VAL A 61 6.35 29.81 23.11
C VAL A 61 5.93 31.17 23.69
N PHE A 62 5.92 32.22 22.87
CA PHE A 62 5.40 33.53 23.27
C PHE A 62 3.92 33.44 23.67
N THR A 63 3.10 32.78 22.85
CA THR A 63 1.67 32.58 23.13
C THR A 63 1.48 31.80 24.42
N TYR A 64 2.26 30.73 24.67
CA TYR A 64 2.23 29.99 25.93
C TYR A 64 2.65 30.83 27.13
N GLY A 65 3.64 31.72 26.96
CA GLY A 65 4.05 32.67 28.01
C GLY A 65 2.91 33.62 28.38
N VAL A 66 2.22 34.19 27.39
CA VAL A 66 1.05 35.05 27.60
C VAL A 66 -0.10 34.27 28.25
N LEU A 67 -0.40 33.07 27.74
CA LEU A 67 -1.46 32.21 28.30
C LEU A 67 -1.16 31.76 29.73
N GLY A 68 0.10 31.48 30.07
CA GLY A 68 0.52 31.14 31.44
C GLY A 68 0.43 32.32 32.41
N ALA A 69 0.59 33.56 31.91
CA ALA A 69 0.38 34.77 32.69
C ALA A 69 -1.12 35.10 32.87
N CYS A 70 -1.99 34.61 31.98
CA CYS A 70 -3.43 34.70 32.16
C CYS A 70 -3.88 33.76 33.29
N ARG A 71 -4.63 34.29 34.27
CA ARG A 71 -5.23 33.45 35.32
C ARG A 71 -6.22 32.46 34.67
N PRO A 72 -6.19 31.17 35.06
CA PRO A 72 -7.15 30.21 34.55
C PRO A 72 -8.57 30.66 34.87
N VAL A 73 -9.43 30.67 33.85
CA VAL A 73 -10.81 31.17 33.96
C VAL A 73 -11.59 30.43 35.07
N LEU A 74 -11.24 29.16 35.32
CA LEU A 74 -11.86 28.32 36.35
C LEU A 74 -11.37 28.59 37.78
N SER A 75 -10.21 29.22 38.01
CA SER A 75 -9.75 29.52 39.37
C SER A 75 -10.61 30.57 40.08
N ARG A 76 -11.49 31.26 39.34
CA ARG A 76 -12.48 32.18 39.90
C ARG A 76 -13.74 31.48 40.44
N PHE A 77 -13.96 30.21 40.08
CA PHE A 77 -15.09 29.42 40.61
C PHE A 77 -14.69 28.52 41.79
N ILE A 78 -13.39 28.29 42.00
CA ILE A 78 -12.88 27.42 43.05
C ILE A 78 -11.99 28.27 43.98
N GLY A 79 -12.58 28.77 45.07
CA GLY A 79 -11.91 29.57 46.11
C GLY A 79 -12.58 30.93 46.40
N SER A 80 -12.18 31.57 47.50
CA SER A 80 -12.60 32.94 47.85
C SER A 80 -11.84 33.96 46.99
N SER A 81 -12.41 34.33 45.84
CA SER A 81 -11.87 35.38 44.99
C SER A 81 -12.88 36.52 44.85
N HIS A 82 -12.56 37.71 45.38
CA HIS A 82 -13.42 38.90 45.41
C HIS A 82 -13.50 39.68 44.08
N GLY A 83 -13.26 39.03 42.94
CA GLY A 83 -13.33 39.69 41.62
C GLY A 83 -14.66 39.45 40.93
N PRO A 84 -15.26 40.45 40.23
CA PRO A 84 -16.47 40.24 39.45
C PRO A 84 -16.26 39.16 38.38
N LEU A 85 -17.31 38.38 38.10
CA LEU A 85 -17.29 37.37 37.04
C LEU A 85 -16.97 38.04 35.70
N ASN A 86 -15.88 37.61 35.07
CA ASN A 86 -15.48 38.12 33.77
C ASN A 86 -16.20 37.31 32.67
N TYR A 87 -17.44 37.71 32.36
CA TYR A 87 -18.27 37.06 31.34
C TYR A 87 -17.63 37.04 29.95
N THR A 88 -16.85 38.07 29.58
CA THR A 88 -16.15 38.10 28.29
C THR A 88 -14.98 37.12 28.26
N GLY A 89 -14.27 36.94 29.38
CA GLY A 89 -13.23 35.91 29.54
C GLY A 89 -13.80 34.49 29.49
N LEU A 90 -14.97 34.26 30.09
CA LEU A 90 -15.69 32.98 30.01
C LEU A 90 -16.13 32.66 28.59
N MET A 91 -16.75 33.63 27.91
CA MET A 91 -17.15 33.48 26.51
C MET A 91 -15.95 33.16 25.62
N MET A 92 -14.83 33.88 25.77
CA MET A 92 -13.61 33.62 25.01
C MET A 92 -13.04 32.21 25.31
N TRP A 93 -13.07 31.77 26.56
CA TRP A 93 -12.65 30.41 26.93
C TRP A 93 -13.52 29.32 26.28
N PHE A 94 -14.84 29.48 26.27
CA PHE A 94 -15.75 28.55 25.58
C PHE A 94 -15.52 28.56 24.07
N LEU A 95 -15.35 29.73 23.45
CA LEU A 95 -15.07 29.85 22.02
C LEU A 95 -13.75 29.19 21.63
N MET A 96 -12.68 29.43 22.41
CA MET A 96 -11.37 28.83 22.15
C MET A 96 -11.36 27.31 22.38
N THR A 97 -12.07 26.84 23.42
CA THR A 97 -12.26 25.40 23.65
C THR A 97 -13.04 24.76 22.50
N GLY A 98 -14.13 25.38 22.04
CA GLY A 98 -14.88 24.94 20.87
C GLY A 98 -14.05 24.92 19.59
N ALA A 99 -13.17 25.91 19.39
CA ALA A 99 -12.25 25.97 18.26
C ALA A 99 -11.19 24.84 18.31
N ILE A 100 -10.67 24.51 19.49
CA ILE A 100 -9.73 23.38 19.67
C ILE A 100 -10.43 22.04 19.42
N LEU A 101 -11.62 21.84 19.99
CA LEU A 101 -12.40 20.62 19.75
C LEU A 101 -12.78 20.45 18.28
N ASN A 102 -13.08 21.54 17.56
CA ASN A 102 -13.36 21.50 16.12
C ASN A 102 -12.09 21.26 15.26
N ARG A 103 -10.88 21.45 15.78
CA ARG A 103 -9.64 21.03 15.07
C ARG A 103 -9.47 19.51 15.10
N MET A 104 -9.87 18.87 16.18
CA MET A 104 -9.96 17.42 16.28
C MET A 104 -11.28 16.96 15.69
N ARG A 105 -11.46 17.14 14.37
CA ARG A 105 -12.61 16.56 13.66
C ARG A 105 -12.49 15.05 13.72
N PHE A 106 -13.18 14.46 14.67
CA PHE A 106 -13.48 13.04 14.70
C PHE A 106 -14.42 12.71 13.55
N GLN A 107 -13.89 12.72 12.32
CA GLN A 107 -14.67 12.37 11.14
C GLN A 107 -14.95 10.86 11.23
N ARG A 108 -16.21 10.53 11.55
CA ARG A 108 -16.68 9.15 11.70
C ARG A 108 -15.90 8.34 12.75
N SER A 109 -15.47 8.94 13.85
CA SER A 109 -14.78 8.19 14.93
C SER A 109 -15.62 7.01 15.41
N ARG A 110 -16.93 7.23 15.57
CA ARG A 110 -17.88 6.17 15.90
C ARG A 110 -17.75 5.01 14.91
N ASP A 111 -17.76 5.30 13.62
CA ASP A 111 -17.78 4.24 12.61
C ASP A 111 -16.42 3.52 12.51
N VAL A 112 -15.30 4.23 12.73
CA VAL A 112 -13.95 3.63 12.77
C VAL A 112 -13.76 2.72 13.99
N PHE A 113 -14.37 3.04 15.13
CA PHE A 113 -14.23 2.25 16.35
C PHE A 113 -15.31 1.18 16.51
N GLN A 114 -16.47 1.29 15.86
CA GLN A 114 -17.60 0.39 16.04
C GLN A 114 -17.87 -0.55 14.87
N PHE A 115 -17.41 -0.22 13.65
CA PHE A 115 -17.69 -1.04 12.46
C PHE A 115 -16.38 -1.51 11.81
N ASN A 116 -16.39 -2.76 11.34
CA ASN A 116 -15.31 -3.26 10.51
C ASN A 116 -15.26 -2.49 9.20
N SER A 117 -14.06 -2.10 8.81
CA SER A 117 -13.88 -1.32 7.59
C SER A 117 -14.26 -2.12 6.34
N GLU A 118 -14.05 -3.45 6.33
CA GLU A 118 -14.32 -4.30 5.16
C GLU A 118 -15.82 -4.43 4.84
N ASP A 119 -16.69 -4.20 5.82
CA ASP A 119 -18.15 -4.22 5.64
C ASP A 119 -18.68 -2.93 4.97
N GLY A 120 -17.84 -1.90 4.87
CA GLY A 120 -18.18 -0.64 4.21
C GLY A 120 -17.84 -0.64 2.72
N ALA A 121 -18.74 -0.11 1.88
CA ALA A 121 -18.48 0.03 0.44
C ALA A 121 -17.26 0.92 0.13
N GLU A 122 -16.97 1.90 1.00
CA GLU A 122 -15.82 2.80 0.85
C GLU A 122 -14.47 2.08 0.93
N TYR A 123 -14.38 0.99 1.71
CA TYR A 123 -13.16 0.19 1.78
C TYR A 123 -12.82 -0.39 0.41
N TRP A 124 -13.82 -0.98 -0.26
CA TRP A 124 -13.66 -1.57 -1.57
C TRP A 124 -13.41 -0.53 -2.67
N TYR A 125 -14.00 0.68 -2.57
CA TYR A 125 -13.66 1.78 -3.48
C TYR A 125 -12.19 2.19 -3.38
N ARG A 126 -11.65 2.28 -2.15
CA ARG A 126 -10.24 2.62 -1.93
C ARG A 126 -9.31 1.49 -2.34
N ALA A 127 -9.66 0.25 -2.01
CA ALA A 127 -8.83 -0.92 -2.29
C ALA A 127 -8.69 -1.19 -3.79
N LEU A 128 -9.78 -1.05 -4.54
CA LEU A 128 -9.81 -1.33 -5.98
C LEU A 128 -9.68 -0.08 -6.84
N ASN A 129 -9.62 1.11 -6.23
CA ASN A 129 -9.55 2.42 -6.89
C ASN A 129 -10.59 2.61 -8.01
N MET A 130 -11.79 2.07 -7.80
CA MET A 130 -12.89 2.07 -8.76
C MET A 130 -14.21 2.35 -8.04
N LEU A 131 -15.13 2.99 -8.74
CA LEU A 131 -16.49 3.19 -8.26
C LEU A 131 -17.35 1.98 -8.64
N PHE A 132 -18.03 1.38 -7.65
CA PHE A 132 -18.99 0.30 -7.85
C PHE A 132 -20.42 0.82 -7.61
N PRO A 133 -21.44 0.14 -8.15
CA PRO A 133 -22.82 0.43 -7.79
C PRO A 133 -23.07 0.23 -6.28
N PRO A 134 -23.99 0.97 -5.65
CA PRO A 134 -24.29 0.86 -4.21
C PRO A 134 -24.69 -0.54 -3.73
N SER A 135 -25.18 -1.39 -4.64
CA SER A 135 -25.59 -2.77 -4.35
C SER A 135 -24.46 -3.81 -4.48
N TYR A 136 -23.22 -3.38 -4.73
CA TYR A 136 -22.09 -4.27 -4.99
C TYR A 136 -21.89 -5.32 -3.89
N LEU A 137 -22.00 -4.92 -2.62
CA LEU A 137 -21.80 -5.82 -1.48
C LEU A 137 -22.90 -6.88 -1.31
N ASN A 138 -24.05 -6.69 -1.95
CA ASN A 138 -25.15 -7.65 -1.91
C ASN A 138 -24.99 -8.75 -2.96
N ASN A 139 -24.35 -8.44 -4.09
CA ASN A 139 -24.14 -9.37 -5.19
C ASN A 139 -22.86 -10.19 -4.97
N LYS A 140 -22.87 -11.07 -3.96
CA LYS A 140 -21.72 -11.89 -3.60
C LYS A 140 -21.99 -13.38 -3.75
N LEU A 141 -20.98 -14.11 -4.21
CA LEU A 141 -20.93 -15.56 -4.06
C LEU A 141 -20.58 -15.91 -2.62
N SER A 142 -21.13 -17.02 -2.13
CA SER A 142 -20.82 -17.51 -0.79
C SER A 142 -19.34 -17.86 -0.67
N ALA A 143 -18.63 -17.25 0.28
CA ALA A 143 -17.25 -17.60 0.58
C ALA A 143 -17.11 -19.06 0.99
N HIS A 144 -18.11 -19.60 1.72
CA HIS A 144 -18.13 -21.02 2.08
C HIS A 144 -18.15 -21.92 0.84
N TYR A 145 -18.94 -21.56 -0.17
CA TYR A 145 -18.98 -22.34 -1.40
C TYR A 145 -17.63 -22.35 -2.11
N ILE A 146 -16.96 -21.20 -2.21
CA ILE A 146 -15.65 -21.07 -2.87
C ILE A 146 -14.62 -21.99 -2.18
N GLU A 147 -14.50 -21.87 -0.86
CA GLU A 147 -13.53 -22.65 -0.07
C GLU A 147 -13.85 -24.15 -0.05
N ILE A 148 -15.11 -24.51 0.22
CA ILE A 148 -15.53 -25.92 0.27
C ILE A 148 -15.36 -26.57 -1.09
N ASN A 149 -15.72 -25.88 -2.18
CA ASN A 149 -15.60 -26.45 -3.51
C ASN A 149 -14.13 -26.63 -3.93
N GLN A 150 -13.24 -25.71 -3.53
CA GLN A 150 -11.80 -25.85 -3.77
C GLN A 150 -11.23 -27.08 -3.06
N ILE A 151 -11.59 -27.28 -1.79
CA ILE A 151 -11.19 -28.46 -1.01
C ILE A 151 -11.77 -29.73 -1.65
N TYR A 152 -13.07 -29.73 -1.95
CA TYR A 152 -13.77 -30.86 -2.55
C TYR A 152 -13.12 -31.29 -3.86
N THR A 153 -12.84 -30.33 -4.75
CA THR A 153 -12.21 -30.59 -6.04
C THR A 153 -10.84 -31.24 -5.86
N THR A 154 -10.02 -30.71 -4.95
CA THR A 154 -8.69 -31.25 -4.65
C THR A 154 -8.77 -32.69 -4.13
N GLU A 155 -9.69 -32.97 -3.21
CA GLU A 155 -9.89 -34.31 -2.65
C GLU A 155 -10.44 -35.31 -3.68
N MET A 156 -11.37 -34.88 -4.55
CA MET A 156 -11.87 -35.74 -5.62
C MET A 156 -10.80 -36.06 -6.66
N PHE A 157 -9.93 -35.11 -6.99
CA PHE A 157 -8.83 -35.36 -7.93
C PHE A 157 -7.84 -36.41 -7.43
N LYS A 158 -7.56 -36.45 -6.12
CA LYS A 158 -6.72 -37.49 -5.52
C LYS A 158 -7.32 -38.89 -5.73
N ARG A 159 -8.62 -39.02 -5.51
CA ARG A 159 -9.35 -40.29 -5.72
C ARG A 159 -9.42 -40.66 -7.21
N TYR A 160 -9.71 -39.68 -8.06
CA TYR A 160 -9.74 -39.85 -9.50
C TYR A 160 -8.40 -40.34 -10.05
N ARG A 161 -7.27 -39.81 -9.56
CA ARG A 161 -5.94 -40.24 -10.02
C ARG A 161 -5.70 -41.73 -9.77
N LYS A 162 -6.10 -42.24 -8.61
CA LYS A 162 -6.00 -43.67 -8.27
C LYS A 162 -6.90 -44.52 -9.18
N ALA A 163 -8.18 -44.15 -9.28
CA ALA A 163 -9.12 -44.87 -10.15
C ALA A 163 -8.67 -44.86 -11.63
N ARG A 164 -8.14 -43.73 -12.11
CA ARG A 164 -7.61 -43.62 -13.47
C ARG A 164 -6.44 -44.57 -13.70
N GLN A 165 -5.54 -44.72 -12.72
CA GLN A 165 -4.41 -45.64 -12.83
C GLN A 165 -4.90 -47.09 -12.92
N GLU A 166 -5.82 -47.50 -12.05
CA GLU A 166 -6.42 -48.83 -12.05
C GLU A 166 -7.11 -49.14 -13.39
N ILE A 167 -7.88 -48.20 -13.93
CA ILE A 167 -8.54 -48.34 -15.23
C ILE A 167 -7.52 -48.45 -16.38
N LEU A 168 -6.41 -47.70 -16.32
CA LEU A 168 -5.37 -47.79 -17.34
C LEU A 168 -4.64 -49.13 -17.28
N GLU A 169 -4.35 -49.64 -16.09
CA GLU A 169 -3.72 -50.95 -15.89
C GLU A 169 -4.65 -52.09 -16.37
N GLU A 170 -5.94 -52.07 -16.03
CA GLU A 170 -6.95 -53.00 -16.56
C GLU A 170 -6.99 -52.91 -18.09
N ARG A 171 -7.09 -51.69 -18.63
CA ARG A 171 -7.13 -51.47 -20.07
C ARG A 171 -5.88 -52.00 -20.75
N GLU A 172 -4.68 -51.92 -20.15
CA GLU A 172 -3.47 -52.46 -20.76
C GLU A 172 -3.42 -53.99 -20.79
N SER A 173 -4.05 -54.66 -19.83
CA SER A 173 -4.15 -56.14 -19.77
C SER A 173 -5.08 -56.76 -20.82
N VAL A 174 -5.99 -55.97 -21.38
CA VAL A 174 -7.05 -56.43 -22.28
C VAL A 174 -6.59 -56.45 -23.75
N SER A 175 -7.20 -57.30 -24.59
CA SER A 175 -6.88 -57.36 -26.03
C SER A 175 -7.26 -56.08 -26.80
N ASP A 176 -6.55 -55.75 -27.88
CA ASP A 176 -6.81 -54.54 -28.68
C ASP A 176 -8.25 -54.48 -29.24
N LYS A 177 -8.80 -55.64 -29.63
CA LYS A 177 -10.19 -55.77 -30.07
C LYS A 177 -11.16 -55.32 -28.98
N GLU A 178 -10.98 -55.78 -27.75
CA GLU A 178 -11.87 -55.47 -26.64
C GLU A 178 -11.70 -54.02 -26.17
N LYS A 179 -10.47 -53.50 -26.09
CA LYS A 179 -10.19 -52.07 -25.79
C LYS A 179 -10.96 -51.14 -26.72
N ARG A 180 -11.14 -51.55 -27.98
CA ARG A 180 -11.78 -50.74 -29.00
C ARG A 180 -13.26 -51.02 -29.19
N THR A 181 -13.82 -52.13 -28.72
CA THR A 181 -15.24 -52.47 -28.95
C THR A 181 -16.11 -52.33 -27.70
N ARG A 182 -15.57 -52.53 -26.49
CA ARG A 182 -16.35 -52.69 -25.25
C ARG A 182 -17.28 -51.51 -24.90
N TYR A 183 -16.88 -50.28 -25.19
CA TYR A 183 -17.66 -49.07 -24.89
C TYR A 183 -18.04 -48.26 -26.14
N ILE A 184 -18.03 -48.90 -27.32
CA ILE A 184 -18.54 -48.24 -28.53
C ILE A 184 -20.06 -48.19 -28.46
N THR A 185 -20.60 -46.98 -28.63
CA THR A 185 -22.06 -46.74 -28.67
C THR A 185 -22.67 -47.02 -30.04
N ASN A 186 -21.86 -47.10 -31.11
CA ASN A 186 -22.32 -47.37 -32.47
C ASN A 186 -22.47 -48.89 -32.71
N PRO A 187 -23.68 -49.43 -32.89
CA PRO A 187 -23.89 -50.86 -33.09
C PRO A 187 -23.38 -51.37 -34.45
N ASN A 188 -23.20 -50.49 -35.43
CA ASN A 188 -22.70 -50.85 -36.77
C ASN A 188 -21.17 -50.86 -36.86
N TYR A 189 -20.46 -50.66 -35.75
CA TYR A 189 -19.01 -50.67 -35.75
C TYR A 189 -18.46 -52.08 -35.98
N VAL A 190 -17.72 -52.26 -37.07
CA VAL A 190 -16.97 -53.48 -37.35
C VAL A 190 -15.52 -53.26 -36.95
N TYR A 191 -15.00 -54.13 -36.07
CA TYR A 191 -13.60 -54.07 -35.68
C TYR A 191 -12.70 -54.61 -36.78
N GLU A 192 -11.80 -53.76 -37.27
CA GLU A 192 -10.70 -54.15 -38.15
C GLU A 192 -9.36 -54.00 -37.41
N PRO A 193 -8.49 -55.04 -37.40
CA PRO A 193 -7.21 -54.98 -36.71
C PRO A 193 -6.27 -53.98 -37.40
N LEU A 194 -5.73 -53.03 -36.63
CA LEU A 194 -4.70 -52.14 -37.16
C LEU A 194 -3.34 -52.85 -37.23
N GLY A 195 -2.48 -52.39 -38.14
CA GLY A 195 -1.09 -52.83 -38.24
C GLY A 195 -0.27 -52.51 -36.98
N LYS A 196 0.95 -53.05 -36.89
CA LYS A 196 1.85 -52.81 -35.75
C LYS A 196 2.20 -51.32 -35.63
N ASP A 197 1.96 -50.75 -34.46
CA ASP A 197 2.33 -49.36 -34.14
C ASP A 197 3.85 -49.15 -34.21
N THR A 198 4.27 -48.00 -34.76
CA THR A 198 5.66 -47.55 -34.72
C THR A 198 6.00 -46.92 -33.37
N ASN A 199 7.16 -47.29 -32.77
CA ASN A 199 7.59 -46.91 -31.42
C ASN A 199 7.90 -45.41 -31.16
N LEU A 200 7.57 -44.49 -32.08
CA LEU A 200 8.04 -43.10 -32.05
C LEU A 200 7.35 -42.19 -30.99
N VAL A 201 6.24 -42.61 -30.38
CA VAL A 201 5.36 -41.70 -29.61
C VAL A 201 5.46 -41.85 -28.08
N ARG A 202 6.34 -42.71 -27.53
CA ARG A 202 6.38 -42.97 -26.08
C ARG A 202 6.84 -41.80 -25.18
N GLY A 203 7.25 -40.65 -25.74
CA GLY A 203 7.90 -39.56 -24.97
C GLY A 203 7.11 -38.28 -24.69
N VAL A 204 5.89 -38.09 -25.21
CA VAL A 204 5.24 -36.75 -25.18
C VAL A 204 4.20 -36.56 -24.07
N ILE A 205 3.74 -37.63 -23.40
CA ILE A 205 2.51 -37.56 -22.59
C ILE A 205 2.73 -37.66 -21.07
N TYR A 206 3.96 -37.92 -20.61
CA TYR A 206 4.25 -37.96 -19.16
C TYR A 206 5.54 -37.20 -18.82
N LYS A 207 5.43 -35.87 -18.77
CA LYS A 207 6.24 -35.00 -17.92
C LYS A 207 5.30 -34.06 -17.17
#